data_AF-A0A382ZXM9-F1
#
_entry.id   AF-A0A382ZXM9-F1
#
_cell.length_a   1.000
_cell.length_b   1.000
_cell.length_c   1.000
_cell.angle_alpha   90.00
_cell.angle_beta   90.00
_cell.angle_gamma   90.00
#
_symmetry.space_group_name_H-M   'P 1'
#
loop_
_entity.id
_entity.type
_entity.pdbx_description
1 polymer ?
#
loop_
_entity_poly.entity_id
_entity_poly.type
_entity_poly.pdbx_seq_one_letter_code
_entity_poly.pdbx_strand_id
1 'polypeptide(L)'
;MLVLARLLFLTIIAGALGVIPAASQLSWERAGTPVVGPENGSLVVVGGAMRSPQLFERFIQLAGGPDANIVLVPTAGEEDDYDNSYRGLEAWRANGARNLTVLHTRDPVVADTDEFVEPLRTADGVFFFGGRQWRLVDIYGDTKTEEELQKVLDRGGVIGGSSAGASILASFLIRGDTSGNDIMMGDRQRGFGYLRNV
;
A
#
# COMPACT_ATOMS: atom_id res chain seq x y z
N MET A 1 -27.28 42.83 -59.22
CA MET A 1 -26.56 42.86 -60.52
C MET A 1 -25.09 42.63 -60.20
N LEU A 2 -24.58 41.39 -60.37
CA LEU A 2 -23.67 40.98 -61.47
C LEU A 2 -22.43 41.90 -61.52
N VAL A 3 -21.17 41.45 -61.38
CA VAL A 3 -20.43 40.45 -62.18
C VAL A 3 -19.16 40.06 -61.38
N LEU A 4 -18.91 38.78 -61.07
CA LEU A 4 -17.89 37.91 -61.69
C LEU A 4 -16.49 38.53 -61.96
N ALA A 5 -15.43 37.92 -61.44
CA ALA A 5 -14.32 37.40 -62.27
C ALA A 5 -13.24 36.78 -61.36
N ARG A 6 -13.06 35.48 -61.53
CA ARG A 6 -11.92 34.70 -61.03
C ARG A 6 -10.65 35.15 -61.76
N LEU A 7 -9.55 35.35 -61.06
CA LEU A 7 -8.22 35.14 -61.62
C LEU A 7 -7.58 33.96 -60.87
N LEU A 8 -7.32 32.89 -61.61
CA LEU A 8 -6.41 31.83 -61.18
C LEU A 8 -4.99 32.39 -61.14
N PHE A 9 -4.28 32.13 -60.05
CA PHE A 9 -2.83 31.97 -60.09
C PHE A 9 -2.51 30.57 -59.61
N LEU A 10 -2.04 29.75 -60.56
CA LEU A 10 -1.46 28.45 -60.31
C LEU A 10 0.02 28.71 -59.96
N THR A 11 0.41 28.49 -58.72
CA THR A 11 1.82 28.41 -58.35
C THR A 11 2.07 27.05 -57.73
N ILE A 12 2.75 26.21 -58.51
CA ILE A 12 3.30 24.92 -58.13
C ILE A 12 4.32 25.17 -57.03
N ILE A 13 4.14 24.58 -55.84
CA ILE A 13 5.21 24.44 -54.86
C ILE A 13 5.45 22.96 -54.62
N ALA A 14 6.64 22.57 -55.09
CA ALA A 14 7.36 21.32 -54.95
C ALA A 14 7.13 20.59 -53.63
N GLY A 15 7.05 19.27 -53.74
CA GLY A 15 7.10 18.36 -52.60
C GLY A 15 8.41 18.51 -51.84
N ALA A 16 8.29 18.82 -50.56
CA ALA A 16 9.26 18.41 -49.57
C ALA A 16 8.71 17.14 -48.90
N LEU A 17 9.25 15.98 -49.28
CA LEU A 17 9.20 14.77 -48.47
C LEU A 17 9.90 15.10 -47.15
N GLY A 18 9.14 15.62 -46.19
CA GLY A 18 9.60 15.71 -44.81
C GLY A 18 9.83 14.30 -44.31
N VAL A 19 11.09 13.92 -44.13
CA VAL A 19 11.46 12.74 -43.37
C VAL A 19 10.95 12.99 -41.95
N ILE A 20 9.82 12.39 -41.59
CA ILE A 20 9.38 12.32 -40.21
C ILE A 20 10.50 11.56 -39.49
N PRO A 21 11.18 12.14 -38.49
CA PRO A 21 12.11 11.36 -37.69
C PRO A 21 11.28 10.22 -37.12
N ALA A 22 11.64 8.98 -37.41
CA ALA A 22 11.05 7.83 -36.75
C ALA A 22 11.08 8.14 -35.26
N ALA A 23 9.91 8.31 -34.66
CA ALA A 23 9.80 8.47 -33.21
C ALA A 23 10.61 7.31 -32.65
N SER A 24 11.71 7.63 -31.97
CA SER A 24 12.47 6.65 -31.22
C SER A 24 11.43 5.99 -30.34
N GLN A 25 11.04 4.77 -30.69
CA GLN A 25 10.26 3.93 -29.81
C GLN A 25 11.18 3.81 -28.61
N LEU A 26 10.87 4.58 -27.57
CA LEU A 26 11.34 4.29 -26.23
C LEU A 26 10.77 2.90 -25.98
N SER A 27 11.55 1.89 -26.36
CA SER A 27 11.36 0.55 -25.85
C SER A 27 11.44 0.75 -24.36
N TRP A 28 10.30 0.59 -23.69
CA TRP A 28 10.32 0.22 -22.30
C TRP A 28 11.12 -1.08 -22.28
N GLU A 29 12.43 -1.00 -22.04
CA GLU A 29 13.13 -2.17 -21.54
C GLU A 29 12.29 -2.63 -20.36
N ARG A 30 11.86 -3.89 -20.37
CA ARG A 30 11.20 -4.51 -19.22
C ARG A 30 12.03 -4.16 -18.00
N ALA A 31 11.52 -3.25 -17.17
CA ALA A 31 12.19 -2.82 -15.97
C ALA A 31 12.31 -4.04 -15.05
N GLY A 32 13.52 -4.61 -14.98
CA GLY A 32 13.94 -5.55 -13.96
C GLY A 32 13.12 -6.85 -13.79
N THR A 33 13.55 -7.63 -12.79
CA THR A 33 12.80 -8.76 -12.22
C THR A 33 11.36 -8.31 -11.93
N PRO A 34 10.33 -9.14 -12.22
CA PRO A 34 8.93 -8.78 -11.98
C PRO A 34 8.73 -8.18 -10.58
N VAL A 35 7.80 -7.25 -10.44
CA VAL A 35 7.27 -6.85 -9.14
C VAL A 35 6.68 -8.10 -8.48
N VAL A 36 7.36 -8.60 -7.45
CA VAL A 36 6.98 -9.86 -6.79
C VAL A 36 6.26 -9.49 -5.50
N GLY A 37 4.96 -9.76 -5.46
CA GLY A 37 4.23 -9.88 -4.18
C GLY A 37 4.72 -11.09 -3.38
N PRO A 38 4.11 -11.41 -2.24
CA PRO A 38 4.53 -12.56 -1.45
C PRO A 38 4.32 -13.87 -2.21
N GLU A 39 5.14 -14.89 -1.92
CA GLU A 39 5.02 -16.21 -2.56
C GLU A 39 3.73 -16.93 -2.15
N ASN A 40 3.30 -16.72 -0.90
CA ASN A 40 2.06 -17.21 -0.32
C ASN A 40 1.22 -16.05 0.24
N GLY A 41 -0.07 -16.32 0.47
CA GLY A 41 -0.98 -15.33 1.05
C GLY A 41 -1.41 -14.25 0.07
N SER A 42 -1.85 -13.11 0.59
CA SER A 42 -2.40 -12.03 -0.23
C SER A 42 -2.09 -10.66 0.35
N LEU A 43 -2.00 -9.66 -0.54
CA LEU A 43 -1.90 -8.26 -0.15
C LEU A 43 -3.15 -7.46 -0.56
N VAL A 44 -3.64 -6.60 0.33
CA VAL A 44 -4.73 -5.66 0.06
C VAL A 44 -4.24 -4.23 0.25
N VAL A 45 -4.00 -3.53 -0.86
CA VAL A 45 -3.42 -2.19 -0.88
C VAL A 45 -4.53 -1.15 -1.12
N VAL A 46 -4.82 -0.31 -0.12
CA VAL A 46 -5.87 0.71 -0.22
C VAL A 46 -5.27 2.12 -0.18
N GLY A 47 -5.46 2.90 -1.24
CA GLY A 47 -4.86 4.24 -1.37
C GLY A 47 -5.24 5.24 -0.26
N GLY A 48 -6.31 4.99 0.48
CA GLY A 48 -6.70 5.76 1.65
C GLY A 48 -8.18 5.65 1.94
N ALA A 49 -8.57 5.99 3.18
CA ALA A 49 -9.95 6.10 3.62
C ALA A 49 -10.82 4.89 3.21
N MET A 50 -10.39 3.67 3.58
CA MET A 50 -11.17 2.46 3.32
C MET A 50 -12.57 2.57 3.91
N ARG A 51 -13.59 2.61 3.05
CA ARG A 51 -15.00 2.77 3.43
C ARG A 51 -15.95 1.80 2.70
N SER A 52 -15.51 1.22 1.59
CA SER A 52 -16.33 0.33 0.77
C SER A 52 -16.54 -1.01 1.48
N PRO A 53 -17.80 -1.43 1.73
CA PRO A 53 -18.11 -2.75 2.29
C PRO A 53 -17.44 -3.89 1.52
N GLN A 54 -17.38 -3.77 0.19
CA GLN A 54 -16.76 -4.77 -0.68
C GLN A 54 -15.26 -4.96 -0.40
N LEU A 55 -14.55 -3.91 0.04
CA LEU A 55 -13.15 -4.02 0.45
C LEU A 55 -13.01 -4.77 1.78
N PHE A 56 -13.87 -4.48 2.76
CA PHE A 56 -13.91 -5.21 4.03
C PHE A 56 -14.25 -6.68 3.79
N GLU A 57 -15.33 -6.96 3.06
CA GLU A 57 -15.76 -8.31 2.70
C GLU A 57 -14.66 -9.08 1.98
N ARG A 58 -13.98 -8.44 1.01
CA ARG A 58 -12.89 -9.09 0.28
C ARG A 58 -11.70 -9.40 1.19
N PHE A 59 -11.31 -8.48 2.07
CA PHE A 59 -10.25 -8.74 3.04
C PHE A 59 -10.63 -9.90 3.97
N ILE A 60 -11.84 -9.88 4.54
CA ILE A 60 -12.34 -10.92 5.46
C ILE A 60 -12.37 -12.27 4.75
N GLN A 61 -12.81 -12.34 3.49
CA GLN A 61 -12.76 -13.57 2.69
C GLN A 61 -11.33 -14.09 2.50
N LEU A 62 -10.38 -13.19 2.20
CA LEU A 62 -8.96 -13.56 2.06
C LEU A 62 -8.35 -14.05 3.37
N ALA A 63 -8.80 -13.52 4.51
CA ALA A 63 -8.41 -13.98 5.84
C ALA A 63 -9.04 -15.35 6.22
N GLY A 64 -9.93 -15.92 5.42
CA GLY A 64 -10.59 -17.20 5.72
C GLY A 64 -12.03 -17.08 6.23
N GLY A 65 -12.61 -15.88 6.24
CA GLY A 65 -14.02 -15.63 6.51
C GLY A 65 -14.30 -14.92 7.84
N PRO A 66 -15.57 -14.82 8.24
CA PRO A 66 -16.02 -14.06 9.42
C PRO A 66 -15.35 -14.42 10.75
N ASP A 67 -14.94 -15.68 10.91
CA ASP A 67 -14.35 -16.23 12.12
C ASP A 67 -12.81 -16.22 12.10
N ALA A 68 -12.20 -15.66 11.06
CA ALA A 68 -10.76 -15.46 10.96
C ALA A 68 -10.22 -14.55 12.08
N ASN A 69 -9.02 -14.86 12.60
CA ASN A 69 -8.34 -14.01 13.56
C ASN A 69 -7.71 -12.83 12.82
N ILE A 70 -8.29 -11.64 12.94
CA ILE A 70 -7.80 -10.43 12.26
C ILE A 70 -7.16 -9.48 13.27
N VAL A 71 -5.88 -9.19 13.07
CA VAL A 71 -5.13 -8.22 13.84
C VAL A 71 -5.15 -6.87 13.16
N LEU A 72 -5.51 -5.83 13.91
CA LEU A 72 -5.64 -4.45 13.45
C LEU A 72 -4.54 -3.60 14.08
N VAL A 73 -3.73 -2.93 13.25
CA VAL A 73 -2.53 -2.19 13.69
C VAL A 73 -2.71 -0.69 13.44
N PRO A 74 -3.11 0.09 14.45
CA PRO A 74 -3.37 1.52 14.33
C PRO A 74 -2.13 2.41 14.53
N THR A 75 -0.94 1.84 14.73
CA THR A 75 0.30 2.53 15.17
C THR A 75 0.77 3.69 14.28
N ALA A 76 0.37 3.72 13.01
CA ALA A 76 0.61 4.89 12.16
C ALA A 76 -0.13 6.15 12.65
N GLY A 77 -1.25 5.99 13.37
CA GLY A 77 -2.07 7.06 13.92
C GLY A 77 -1.37 7.93 14.95
N GLU A 78 -2.06 8.98 15.39
CA GLU A 78 -1.51 10.02 16.28
C GLU A 78 -1.74 9.73 17.77
N GLU A 79 -2.64 8.83 18.15
CA GLU A 79 -2.94 8.57 19.56
C GLU A 79 -1.79 7.78 20.20
N ASP A 80 -1.51 8.05 21.47
CA ASP A 80 -0.38 7.42 22.17
C ASP A 80 -0.64 5.95 22.49
N ASP A 81 -1.91 5.56 22.62
CA ASP A 81 -2.33 4.20 22.94
C ASP A 81 -3.59 3.80 22.16
N TYR A 82 -3.70 2.50 21.89
CA TYR A 82 -4.85 1.90 21.20
C TYR A 82 -5.11 0.52 21.79
N ASP A 83 -6.36 0.25 22.15
CA ASP A 83 -6.80 -1.04 22.68
C ASP A 83 -8.03 -1.58 21.92
N ASN A 84 -8.63 -2.66 22.42
CA ASN A 84 -9.80 -3.27 21.81
C ASN A 84 -11.11 -2.43 21.90
N SER A 85 -11.07 -1.25 22.53
CA SER A 85 -12.12 -0.23 22.46
C SER A 85 -11.97 0.71 21.26
N TYR A 86 -10.86 0.62 20.51
CA TYR A 86 -10.58 1.44 19.34
C TYR A 86 -11.74 1.43 18.34
N ARG A 87 -12.27 2.61 18.05
CA ARG A 87 -13.43 2.79 17.15
C ARG A 87 -13.18 2.30 15.72
N GLY A 88 -11.92 2.17 15.31
CA GLY A 88 -11.57 1.59 14.01
C GLY A 88 -12.10 0.16 13.82
N LEU A 89 -12.38 -0.57 14.90
CA LEU A 89 -12.99 -1.91 14.89
C LEU A 89 -14.46 -1.91 14.44
N GLU A 90 -15.19 -0.81 14.60
CA GLU A 90 -16.64 -0.73 14.36
C GLU A 90 -16.99 -1.15 12.92
N ALA A 91 -16.26 -0.63 11.93
CA ALA A 91 -16.50 -0.93 10.52
C ALA A 91 -16.21 -2.42 10.19
N TRP A 92 -15.21 -3.02 10.82
CA TRP A 92 -14.88 -4.44 10.61
C TRP A 92 -15.97 -5.35 11.16
N ARG A 93 -16.46 -5.06 12.37
CA ARG A 93 -17.58 -5.79 12.98
C ARG A 93 -18.85 -5.63 12.17
N ALA A 94 -19.15 -4.42 11.69
CA ALA A 94 -20.31 -4.14 10.85
C ALA A 94 -20.29 -4.90 9.51
N ASN A 95 -19.11 -5.25 9.01
CA ASN A 95 -18.92 -6.04 7.78
C ASN A 95 -18.66 -7.54 8.06
N GLY A 96 -18.89 -8.00 9.29
CA GLY A 96 -18.99 -9.43 9.62
C GLY A 96 -17.77 -10.06 10.27
N ALA A 97 -16.66 -9.34 10.49
CA ALA A 97 -15.53 -9.88 11.23
C ALA A 97 -15.87 -10.06 12.72
N ARG A 98 -15.57 -11.23 13.30
CA ARG A 98 -15.93 -11.58 14.68
C ARG A 98 -14.75 -11.60 15.64
N ASN A 99 -13.57 -12.02 15.17
CA ASN A 99 -12.37 -12.17 15.99
C ASN A 99 -11.37 -11.07 15.62
N LEU A 100 -11.42 -9.96 16.36
CA LEU A 100 -10.57 -8.80 16.12
C LEU A 100 -9.67 -8.56 17.33
N THR A 101 -8.39 -8.26 17.07
CA THR A 101 -7.43 -7.84 18.10
C THR A 101 -6.70 -6.60 17.64
N VAL A 102 -6.64 -5.58 18.50
CA VAL A 102 -5.78 -4.42 18.28
C VAL A 102 -4.38 -4.73 18.77
N LEU A 103 -3.38 -4.49 17.93
CA LEU A 103 -1.98 -4.64 18.26
C LEU A 103 -1.27 -3.29 18.13
N HIS A 104 -0.78 -2.76 19.24
CA HIS A 104 -0.17 -1.44 19.30
C HIS A 104 0.88 -1.34 20.40
N THR A 105 1.98 -0.66 20.10
CA THR A 105 2.95 -0.15 21.07
C THR A 105 3.67 1.06 20.47
N ARG A 106 4.29 1.88 21.33
CA ARG A 106 5.21 2.96 20.96
C ARG A 106 6.67 2.63 21.31
N ASP A 107 6.92 1.44 21.84
CA ASP A 107 8.24 0.99 22.27
C ASP A 107 8.73 -0.16 21.38
N PRO A 108 9.82 0.02 20.61
CA PRO A 108 10.38 -1.04 19.78
C PRO A 108 10.91 -2.23 20.61
N VAL A 109 11.30 -2.02 21.88
CA VAL A 109 11.69 -3.13 22.77
C VAL A 109 10.50 -4.01 23.07
N VAL A 110 9.31 -3.41 23.30
CA VAL A 110 8.07 -4.16 23.49
C VAL A 110 7.68 -4.89 22.21
N ALA A 111 7.82 -4.24 21.04
CA ALA A 111 7.56 -4.84 19.73
C ALA A 111 8.41 -6.09 19.43
N ASP A 112 9.54 -6.26 20.12
CA ASP A 112 10.47 -7.38 19.98
C ASP A 112 10.28 -8.50 21.03
N THR A 113 9.20 -8.44 21.82
CA THR A 113 8.89 -9.45 22.85
C THR A 113 8.01 -10.58 22.31
N ASP A 114 8.11 -11.78 22.92
CA ASP A 114 7.26 -12.91 22.54
C ASP A 114 5.80 -12.66 22.92
N GLU A 115 5.55 -11.97 24.03
CA GLU A 115 4.24 -11.61 24.52
C GLU A 115 3.53 -10.66 23.57
N PHE A 116 4.23 -9.67 23.02
CA PHE A 116 3.65 -8.71 22.09
C PHE A 116 3.23 -9.35 20.77
N VAL A 117 4.05 -10.24 20.23
CA VAL A 117 3.80 -10.84 18.91
C VAL A 117 2.84 -12.02 18.96
N GLU A 118 2.42 -12.48 20.14
CA GLU A 118 1.53 -13.64 20.31
C GLU A 118 0.26 -13.57 19.44
N PRO A 119 -0.46 -12.43 19.32
CA PRO A 119 -1.63 -12.36 18.44
C PRO A 119 -1.32 -12.65 16.97
N LEU A 120 -0.10 -12.38 16.50
CA LEU A 120 0.31 -12.58 15.10
C LEU A 120 0.53 -14.06 14.75
N ARG A 121 0.93 -14.89 15.73
CA ARG A 121 1.23 -16.31 15.53
C ARG A 121 0.03 -17.11 15.01
N THR A 122 -1.18 -16.65 15.33
CA THR A 122 -2.44 -17.27 14.89
C THR A 122 -3.31 -16.35 14.03
N ALA A 123 -2.82 -15.16 13.66
CA ALA A 123 -3.56 -14.18 12.88
C ALA A 123 -3.71 -14.61 11.42
N ASP A 124 -4.92 -14.76 10.92
CA ASP A 124 -5.19 -15.10 9.52
C ASP A 124 -5.20 -13.85 8.62
N GLY A 125 -5.36 -12.67 9.23
CA GLY A 125 -5.21 -11.39 8.54
C GLY A 125 -4.61 -10.30 9.42
N VAL A 126 -3.84 -9.40 8.82
CA VAL A 126 -3.33 -8.18 9.49
C VAL A 126 -3.67 -6.96 8.66
N PHE A 127 -4.19 -5.90 9.30
CA PHE A 127 -4.50 -4.65 8.62
C PHE A 127 -3.89 -3.43 9.29
N PHE A 128 -3.07 -2.69 8.53
CA PHE A 128 -2.45 -1.44 8.96
C PHE A 128 -3.32 -0.22 8.63
N PHE A 129 -3.60 0.61 9.63
CA PHE A 129 -4.36 1.84 9.44
C PHE A 129 -3.46 2.98 8.92
N GLY A 130 -4.10 4.09 8.56
CA GLY A 130 -3.42 5.29 8.06
C GLY A 130 -2.78 6.14 9.17
N GLY A 131 -1.99 7.13 8.75
CA GLY A 131 -1.26 8.04 9.63
C GLY A 131 0.13 8.34 9.07
N ARG A 132 1.18 8.08 9.85
CA ARG A 132 2.59 8.22 9.44
C ARG A 132 3.24 6.86 9.29
N GLN A 133 3.62 6.50 8.07
CA GLN A 133 4.22 5.20 7.73
C GLN A 133 5.56 4.96 8.42
N TRP A 134 6.36 6.01 8.65
CA TRP A 134 7.63 5.89 9.36
C TRP A 134 7.44 5.41 10.81
N ARG A 135 6.30 5.67 11.46
CA ARG A 135 6.00 5.12 12.80
C ARG A 135 5.89 3.60 12.79
N LEU A 136 5.47 3.00 11.69
CA LEU A 136 5.40 1.54 11.58
C LEU A 136 6.81 0.95 11.43
N VAL A 137 7.67 1.57 10.62
CA VAL A 137 9.06 1.12 10.46
C VAL A 137 9.82 1.28 11.76
N ASP A 138 9.74 2.46 12.40
CA ASP A 138 10.54 2.76 13.60
C ASP A 138 10.16 1.89 14.80
N ILE A 139 8.92 1.38 14.85
CA ILE A 139 8.45 0.53 15.95
C ILE A 139 8.58 -0.97 15.62
N TYR A 140 8.28 -1.38 14.40
CA TYR A 140 8.17 -2.82 14.07
C TYR A 140 9.29 -3.34 13.17
N GLY A 141 10.00 -2.47 12.46
CA GLY A 141 11.09 -2.89 11.58
C GLY A 141 12.23 -3.52 12.38
N ASP A 142 12.79 -4.60 11.85
CA ASP A 142 13.89 -5.36 12.45
C ASP A 142 13.56 -5.92 13.85
N THR A 143 12.27 -6.19 14.11
CA THR A 143 11.79 -6.83 15.34
C THR A 143 11.11 -8.17 15.03
N LYS A 144 10.87 -8.98 16.06
CA LYS A 144 9.99 -10.15 15.99
C LYS A 144 8.62 -9.82 15.42
N THR A 145 8.11 -8.59 15.57
CA THR A 145 6.83 -8.19 14.96
C THR A 145 6.92 -8.30 13.44
N GLU A 146 7.96 -7.78 12.80
CA GLU A 146 8.13 -7.89 11.33
C GLU A 146 8.30 -9.35 10.89
N GLU A 147 9.03 -10.15 11.66
CA GLU A 147 9.18 -11.59 11.39
C GLU A 147 7.83 -12.33 11.43
N GLU A 148 7.02 -12.10 12.46
CA GLU A 148 5.70 -12.74 12.59
C GLU A 148 4.69 -12.24 11.54
N LEU A 149 4.78 -10.96 11.14
CA LEU A 149 4.01 -10.45 10.00
C LEU A 149 4.35 -11.22 8.71
N GLN A 150 5.63 -11.45 8.41
CA GLN A 150 5.99 -12.27 7.26
C GLN A 150 5.42 -13.69 7.37
N LYS A 151 5.47 -14.30 8.57
CA LYS A 151 4.89 -15.63 8.80
C LYS A 151 3.39 -15.70 8.54
N VAL A 152 2.62 -14.61 8.73
CA VAL A 152 1.21 -14.54 8.32
C VAL A 152 1.04 -14.80 6.83
N LEU A 153 1.87 -14.18 5.99
CA LEU A 153 1.83 -14.39 4.54
C LEU A 153 2.31 -15.80 4.17
N ASP A 154 3.39 -16.28 4.79
CA ASP A 154 3.98 -17.59 4.50
C ASP A 154 2.99 -18.74 4.70
N ARG A 155 2.09 -18.61 5.70
CA ARG A 155 1.03 -19.58 5.99
C ARG A 155 -0.31 -19.29 5.28
N GLY A 156 -0.31 -18.38 4.30
CA GLY A 156 -1.42 -18.14 3.39
C GLY A 156 -2.42 -17.07 3.83
N GLY A 157 -2.13 -16.33 4.90
CA GLY A 157 -2.97 -15.23 5.39
C GLY A 157 -2.90 -13.97 4.51
N VAL A 158 -3.64 -12.94 4.92
CA VAL A 158 -3.70 -11.66 4.20
C VAL A 158 -3.08 -10.53 5.02
N ILE A 159 -2.25 -9.71 4.38
CA ILE A 159 -1.82 -8.43 4.96
C ILE A 159 -2.36 -7.29 4.10
N GLY A 160 -2.92 -6.28 4.74
CA GLY A 160 -3.41 -5.11 4.03
C GLY A 160 -3.15 -3.82 4.78
N GLY A 161 -3.45 -2.71 4.12
CA GLY A 161 -3.45 -1.44 4.80
C GLY A 161 -4.02 -0.31 3.98
N SER A 162 -4.26 0.81 4.66
CA SER A 162 -4.82 2.03 4.06
C SER A 162 -3.87 3.21 4.22
N SER A 163 -3.64 3.97 3.14
CA SER A 163 -2.78 5.17 3.14
C SER A 163 -1.34 4.84 3.59
N ALA A 164 -0.90 5.32 4.75
CA ALA A 164 0.39 4.95 5.35
C ALA A 164 0.55 3.43 5.52
N GLY A 165 -0.50 2.74 5.99
CA GLY A 165 -0.50 1.29 6.10
C GLY A 165 -0.48 0.56 4.76
N ALA A 166 -0.88 1.20 3.67
CA ALA A 166 -0.69 0.65 2.32
C ALA A 166 0.75 0.85 1.84
N SER A 167 1.32 2.01 2.15
CA SER A 167 2.68 2.39 1.74
C SER A 167 3.74 1.50 2.40
N ILE A 168 3.52 1.08 3.65
CA ILE A 168 4.46 0.21 4.39
C ILE A 168 4.65 -1.16 3.75
N LEU A 169 3.70 -1.61 2.91
CA LEU A 169 3.78 -2.92 2.26
C LEU A 169 4.83 -2.95 1.14
N ALA A 170 5.22 -1.78 0.62
CA ALA A 170 6.25 -1.64 -0.41
C ALA A 170 7.66 -1.81 0.18
N SER A 171 8.63 -2.09 -0.69
CA SER A 171 10.04 -2.11 -0.32
C SER A 171 10.59 -0.70 -0.07
N PHE A 172 10.07 0.29 -0.79
CA PHE A 172 10.51 1.67 -0.72
C PHE A 172 9.41 2.60 -0.19
N LEU A 173 9.76 3.46 0.78
CA LEU A 173 8.86 4.47 1.31
C LEU A 173 9.05 5.81 0.62
N ILE A 174 7.98 6.24 -0.06
CA ILE A 174 7.78 7.64 -0.43
C ILE A 174 7.17 8.37 0.78
N ARG A 175 7.63 9.60 1.03
CA ARG A 175 7.20 10.49 2.13
C ARG A 175 7.41 9.92 3.53
N GLY A 176 8.43 9.08 3.71
CA GLY A 176 8.83 8.55 5.03
C GLY A 176 9.61 9.54 5.90
N ASP A 177 9.55 10.84 5.62
CA ASP A 177 10.31 11.83 6.39
C ASP A 177 9.71 12.06 7.78
N THR A 178 10.55 12.00 8.81
CA THR A 178 10.13 12.18 10.21
C THR A 178 9.78 13.62 10.56
N SER A 179 10.27 14.61 9.80
CA SER A 179 10.02 16.04 10.06
C SER A 179 8.69 16.55 9.50
N GLY A 180 8.09 15.85 8.53
CA GLY A 180 6.95 16.40 7.80
C GLY A 180 6.39 15.48 6.73
N ASN A 181 5.64 16.05 5.78
CA ASN A 181 5.02 15.29 4.70
C ASN A 181 5.29 15.89 3.31
N ASP A 182 6.14 16.91 3.23
CA ASP A 182 6.46 17.62 1.99
C ASP A 182 7.71 17.08 1.29
N ILE A 183 8.53 16.31 2.01
CA ILE A 183 9.73 15.68 1.48
C ILE A 183 9.36 14.31 0.90
N MET A 184 9.51 14.15 -0.42
CA MET A 184 9.15 12.90 -1.12
C MET A 184 10.11 11.75 -0.77
N MET A 185 11.39 12.04 -0.61
CA MET A 185 12.45 11.07 -0.29
C MET A 185 13.03 11.42 1.08
N GLY A 186 12.41 10.88 2.13
CA GLY A 186 12.73 11.23 3.51
C GLY A 186 13.90 10.45 4.10
N ASP A 187 14.08 10.59 5.41
CA ASP A 187 15.07 9.88 6.22
C ASP A 187 14.71 8.40 6.48
N ARG A 188 13.44 8.01 6.36
CA ARG A 188 13.02 6.60 6.26
C ARG A 188 12.61 6.25 4.85
N GLN A 189 13.25 5.23 4.30
CA GLN A 189 13.06 4.79 2.92
C GLN A 189 12.75 3.30 2.79
N ARG A 190 12.93 2.52 3.85
CA ARG A 190 12.61 1.09 3.86
C ARG A 190 11.17 0.89 4.33
N GLY A 191 10.37 0.16 3.56
CA GLY A 191 9.13 -0.45 4.05
C GLY A 191 9.35 -1.94 4.35
N PHE A 192 8.28 -2.67 4.68
CA PHE A 192 8.37 -4.10 5.01
C PHE A 192 8.65 -4.99 3.79
N GLY A 193 8.51 -4.45 2.57
CA GLY A 193 9.00 -5.15 1.36
C GLY A 193 8.18 -6.37 0.94
N TYR A 194 6.91 -6.46 1.34
CA TYR A 194 6.00 -7.51 0.84
C TYR A 194 5.66 -7.32 -0.65
N LEU A 195 5.67 -6.08 -1.13
CA LEU A 195 5.76 -5.72 -2.54
C LEU A 195 7.20 -5.31 -2.83
N ARG A 196 7.96 -6.22 -3.44
CA ARG A 196 9.38 -6.01 -3.74
C ARG A 196 9.56 -5.18 -5.01
N ASN A 197 10.55 -4.29 -4.99
CA ASN A 197 10.90 -3.37 -6.08
C ASN A 197 9.80 -2.37 -6.43
N VAL A 198 9.05 -1.95 -5.41
CA VAL A 198 8.02 -0.89 -5.43
C VAL A 198 8.32 0.12 -4.34
#